data_AF-A0A7C6RIU1-F1
#
_entry.id   AF-A0A7C6RIU1-F1
#
_cell.length_a   1.000
_cell.length_b   1.000
_cell.length_c   1.000
_cell.angle_alpha   90.00
_cell.angle_beta   90.00
_cell.angle_gamma   90.00
#
_symmetry.space_group_name_H-M   'P 1'
#
loop_
_entity.id
_entity.type
_entity.pdbx_description
1 polymer ?
#
loop_
_entity_poly.entity_id
_entity_poly.type
_entity_poly.pdbx_seq_one_letter_code
_entity_poly.pdbx_strand_id
1 'polypeptide(L)' 'MPTCPRCDGTDCRESPWRSEDEKREHAGERAWRCMSCVHRFHAPAPKSALLDNPVVAAVGGSTLILMIAVITILWIWKN' A
#
# COMPACT_ATOMS: atom_id res chain seq x y z
N MET A 1 11.19 -4.08 5.34
CA MET A 1 10.85 -3.58 6.69
C MET A 1 11.94 -2.60 7.11
N PRO A 2 11.65 -1.50 7.83
CA PRO A 2 12.70 -0.56 8.21
C PRO A 2 13.56 -1.09 9.37
N THR A 3 14.84 -0.73 9.38
CA THR A 3 15.79 -1.04 10.47
C THR A 3 15.71 0.02 11.55
N CYS A 4 15.77 -0.39 12.82
CA CYS A 4 15.71 0.57 13.92
C CYS A 4 17.02 1.38 14.02
N PRO A 5 16.98 2.73 14.04
CA PRO A 5 18.19 3.56 14.10
C PRO A 5 18.91 3.54 15.45
N ARG A 6 18.30 2.96 16.49
CA ARG A 6 18.86 2.94 17.85
C ARG A 6 19.56 1.62 18.19
N CYS A 7 19.01 0.51 17.75
CA CYS A 7 19.47 -0.82 18.14
C CYS A 7 19.77 -1.74 16.94
N ASP A 8 19.70 -1.20 15.72
CA ASP A 8 19.86 -1.91 14.45
C ASP A 8 18.95 -3.16 14.31
N GLY A 9 17.90 -3.22 15.12
CA GLY A 9 16.93 -4.29 15.13
C GLY A 9 16.09 -4.29 13.85
N THR A 10 15.88 -5.48 13.30
CA THR A 10 15.01 -5.70 12.13
C THR A 10 13.55 -5.99 12.51
N ASP A 11 13.30 -6.26 13.80
CA ASP A 11 11.96 -6.53 14.32
C ASP A 11 11.23 -5.22 14.66
N CYS A 12 10.68 -4.58 13.64
CA CYS A 12 9.93 -3.33 13.74
C CYS A 12 8.49 -3.50 13.26
N ARG A 13 7.52 -2.98 14.03
CA ARG A 13 6.08 -3.03 13.73
C ARG A 13 5.51 -1.64 13.51
N GLU A 14 4.50 -1.54 12.66
CA GLU A 14 3.71 -0.32 12.51
C GLU A 14 2.99 0.02 13.83
N SER A 15 3.04 1.29 14.21
CA SER A 15 2.39 1.83 15.41
C SER A 15 1.37 2.89 15.00
N PRO A 16 0.26 3.05 15.75
CA PRO A 16 -0.72 4.10 15.46
C PRO A 16 -0.09 5.50 15.58
N TRP A 17 -0.68 6.53 14.99
CA TRP A 17 -0.24 7.91 15.20
C TRP A 17 -0.56 8.37 16.63
N ARG A 18 0.26 9.26 17.21
CA ARG A 18 -0.02 9.85 18.53
C ARG A 18 -1.02 11.00 18.42
N SER A 19 -0.99 11.74 17.32
CA SER A 19 -1.92 12.83 17.02
C SER A 19 -2.09 12.99 15.51
N GLU A 20 -3.17 13.66 15.09
CA GLU A 20 -3.34 14.04 13.67
C GLU A 20 -2.30 15.09 13.23
N ASP A 21 -1.76 15.89 14.16
CA ASP A 21 -0.68 16.83 13.88
C ASP A 21 0.62 16.10 13.51
N GLU A 22 0.99 15.06 14.26
CA GLU A 22 2.15 14.21 13.95
C GLU A 22 2.02 13.58 12.56
N LYS A 23 0.81 13.13 12.21
CA LYS A 23 0.51 12.55 10.90
C LYS A 23 0.59 13.58 9.76
N ARG A 24 0.26 14.85 10.04
CA ARG A 24 0.39 15.95 9.07
C ARG A 24 1.83 16.36 8.85
N GLU A 25 2.63 16.42 9.92
CA GLU A 25 4.05 16.74 9.86
C GLU A 25 4.85 15.65 9.13
N HIS A 26 4.47 14.39 9.34
CA HIS A 26 5.07 13.21 8.70
C HIS A 26 4.22 12.68 7.53
N ALA A 27 3.75 13.57 6.66
CA ALA A 27 2.95 13.21 5.50
C ALA A 27 3.75 12.33 4.51
N GLY A 28 3.31 11.08 4.32
CA GLY A 28 3.96 10.10 3.43
C GLY A 28 4.86 9.10 4.16
N GLU A 29 5.07 9.28 5.45
CA GLU A 29 5.77 8.33 6.32
C GLU A 29 4.75 7.54 7.17
N ARG A 30 5.22 6.49 7.84
CA ARG A 30 4.45 5.75 8.85
C ARG A 30 5.22 5.75 10.16
N ALA A 31 4.49 5.73 11.27
CA ALA A 31 5.07 5.54 12.58
C ALA A 31 5.41 4.06 12.81
N TRP A 32 6.67 3.76 13.09
CA TRP A 32 7.18 2.44 13.42
C TRP A 32 7.62 2.36 14.87
N ARG A 33 7.55 1.17 15.44
CA ARG A 33 8.03 0.85 16.77
C ARG A 33 8.87 -0.42 16.71
N CYS A 34 10.12 -0.32 17.12
CA CYS A 34 10.99 -1.48 17.27
C CYS A 34 10.54 -2.34 18.46
N MET A 35 10.52 -3.66 18.31
CA MET A 35 10.18 -4.60 19.38
C MET A 35 11.37 -4.92 20.29
N SER A 36 12.60 -4.80 19.80
CA SER A 36 13.82 -5.07 20.58
C SER A 36 14.14 -3.95 21.57
N CYS A 37 14.07 -2.68 21.13
CA CYS A 37 14.41 -1.53 21.97
C CYS A 37 13.24 -0.57 22.25
N VAL A 38 12.03 -0.91 21.80
CA VAL A 38 10.79 -0.14 22.03
C VAL A 38 10.84 1.29 21.47
N HIS A 39 11.87 1.60 20.68
CA HIS A 39 12.09 2.92 20.13
C HIS A 39 11.10 3.18 18.99
N ARG A 40 10.49 4.37 19.03
CA ARG A 40 9.52 4.82 18.04
C ARG A 40 10.20 5.77 17.07
N PHE A 41 9.98 5.56 15.79
CA PHE A 41 10.60 6.33 14.72
C PHE A 41 9.67 6.39 13.51
N HIS A 42 9.89 7.35 12.61
CA HIS A 42 9.15 7.46 11.37
C HIS A 42 10.00 6.93 10.22
N ALA A 43 9.39 6.17 9.34
CA ALA A 43 10.05 5.68 8.15
C ALA A 43 9.04 5.62 7.00
N PRO A 44 9.50 5.77 5.74
CA PRO A 44 8.63 5.66 4.59
C PRO A 44 7.90 4.32 4.62
N ALA A 45 6.57 4.36 4.44
CA ALA A 45 5.81 3.13 4.26
C ALA A 45 6.44 2.37 3.08
N PRO A 46 6.66 1.05 3.17
CA PRO A 46 6.93 0.27 1.98
C PRO A 46 5.74 0.51 1.07
N LYS A 47 5.94 1.27 -0.02
CA LYS A 47 4.98 1.37 -1.10
C LYS A 47 4.71 -0.07 -1.46
N SER A 48 3.48 -0.53 -1.27
CA SER A 48 3.07 -1.84 -1.74
C SER A 48 3.33 -1.82 -3.24
N ALA A 49 4.44 -2.41 -3.67
CA ALA A 49 4.87 -2.48 -5.06
C ALA A 49 3.82 -3.15 -5.97
N LEU A 50 2.74 -3.68 -5.40
CA LEU A 50 1.56 -4.17 -6.09
C LEU A 50 0.71 -3.07 -6.74
N LEU A 51 0.72 -1.82 -6.24
CA LEU A 51 -0.05 -0.72 -6.81
C LEU A 51 0.74 0.12 -7.82
N ASP A 52 2.07 0.15 -7.72
CA ASP A 52 2.94 0.92 -8.62
C ASP A 52 3.36 0.13 -9.87
N ASN A 53 2.83 -1.07 -10.09
CA ASN A 53 3.17 -1.87 -11.26
C ASN A 53 2.15 -1.61 -12.38
N PRO A 54 2.43 -0.72 -13.36
CA PRO A 54 1.47 -0.33 -14.40
C PRO A 54 0.96 -1.52 -15.23
N VAL A 55 1.74 -2.61 -15.26
CA VAL A 55 1.39 -3.87 -15.90
C VAL A 55 0.16 -4.53 -15.25
N VAL A 56 0.04 -4.50 -13.91
CA VAL A 56 -1.08 -5.13 -13.20
C VAL A 56 -2.37 -4.33 -13.41
N ALA A 57 -2.28 -3.00 -13.41
CA ALA A 57 -3.41 -2.12 -13.71
C ALA A 57 -3.91 -2.29 -15.16
N ALA A 58 -2.99 -2.43 -16.13
CA ALA A 58 -3.34 -2.60 -17.54
C ALA A 58 -4.00 -3.96 -17.84
N VAL A 59 -3.51 -5.05 -17.22
CA VAL A 59 -4.07 -6.40 -17.42
C VAL A 59 -5.46 -6.53 -16.78
N GLY A 60 -5.64 -5.97 -15.57
CA GLY A 60 -6.95 -5.95 -14.90
C GLY A 60 -8.01 -5.14 -15.66
N GLY A 61 -7.65 -3.95 -16.15
CA GLY A 61 -8.57 -3.11 -16.91
C GLY A 61 -9.00 -3.73 -18.25
N SER A 62 -8.05 -4.32 -19.00
CA SER A 62 -8.32 -4.87 -20.33
C SER A 62 -9.28 -6.07 -20.29
N THR A 63 -9.12 -6.95 -19.29
CA THR A 63 -9.98 -8.13 -19.12
C THR A 63 -11.42 -7.76 -18.78
N LEU A 64 -11.62 -6.78 -17.89
CA LEU A 64 -12.95 -6.29 -17.54
C LEU A 64 -13.68 -5.67 -18.74
N ILE A 65 -12.98 -4.85 -19.55
CA ILE A 65 -13.58 -4.21 -20.73
C ILE A 65 -14.00 -5.26 -21.77
N LEU A 66 -13.14 -6.26 -22.04
CA LEU A 66 -13.47 -7.35 -22.97
C LEU A 66 -14.67 -8.16 -22.49
N MET A 67 -14.75 -8.47 -21.19
CA MET A 67 -15.89 -9.20 -20.62
C MET A 67 -17.20 -8.42 -20.79
N ILE A 68 -17.19 -7.11 -20.51
CA ILE A 68 -18.38 -6.26 -20.70
C ILE A 68 -18.79 -6.23 -22.17
N ALA A 69 -17.84 -6.06 -23.09
CA ALA A 69 -18.12 -6.03 -24.53
C ALA A 69 -18.73 -7.34 -25.05
N VAL A 70 -18.23 -8.49 -24.60
CA VAL A 70 -18.79 -9.80 -24.98
C VAL A 70 -20.23 -9.94 -24.47
N ILE A 71 -20.49 -9.54 -23.22
CA ILE A 71 -21.82 -9.62 -22.62
C ILE A 71 -22.82 -8.73 -23.37
N THR A 72 -22.43 -7.50 -23.74
CA THR A 72 -23.31 -6.59 -24.47
C THR A 72 -23.63 -7.09 -25.88
N ILE A 73 -22.63 -7.63 -26.60
CA ILE A 73 -22.85 -8.23 -27.92
C ILE A 73 -23.82 -9.40 -27.84
N LEU A 74 -23.64 -10.29 -26.86
CA LEU A 74 -24.55 -11.43 -26.65
C LEU A 74 -25.98 -10.98 -26.30
N TRP A 75 -26.11 -9.90 -25.53
CA TRP A 75 -27.42 -9.31 -25.21
C TRP A 75 -28.13 -8.76 -26.45
N ILE A 76 -27.40 -8.04 -27.30
CA ILE A 76 -27.94 -7.48 -28.56
C ILE A 76 -28.40 -8.58 -29.51
N TRP A 77 -27.65 -9.68 -29.61
CA TRP A 77 -28.03 -10.80 -30.49
C TRP A 77 -29.21 -11.62 -29.97
N LYS A 78 -29.47 -11.56 -28.66
CA LYS A 78 -30.55 -12.34 -28.03
C LYS A 78 -31.89 -11.60 -27.99
N ASN A 79 -31.92 -10.29 -28.26
CA ASN A 79 -33.11 -9.44 -28.23
C ASN A 79 -33.52 -9.00 -29.63
#